data_AF-A0AAW0IST6-F1
#
_entry.id   AF-A0AAW0IST6-F1
#
_cell.length_a   1.000
_cell.length_b   1.000
_cell.length_c   1.000
_cell.angle_alpha   90.00
_cell.angle_beta   90.00
_cell.angle_gamma   90.00
#
_symmetry.space_group_name_H-M   'P 1'
#
loop_
_entity.id
_entity.type
_entity.pdbx_description
1 polymer ?
#
loop_
_entity_poly.entity_id
_entity_poly.type
_entity_poly.pdbx_seq_one_letter_code
_entity_poly.pdbx_strand_id
1 'polypeptide(L)'
;MALNEQKEEIHVLMVSFASQGHINPLLRLGKHLVSKGLHSQKYFSNICSNLPPSPPPIPSPESIEYDRKVDLDLYMETLSKFGPISLSNLIKNHFHGEHKRLSCIIKNPFVPWVLDVAEEQKIPCAMLWIQPCSL
;
A
#
# COMPACT_ATOMS: atom_id res chain seq x y z
N MET A 1 15.03 -14.55 37.31
CA MET A 1 15.37 -13.72 36.14
C MET A 1 14.67 -14.32 34.94
N ALA A 2 13.50 -13.76 34.57
CA ALA A 2 12.83 -14.14 33.34
C ALA A 2 13.60 -13.49 32.18
N LEU A 3 14.18 -14.31 31.30
CA LEU A 3 14.72 -13.83 30.04
C LEU A 3 13.53 -13.27 29.26
N ASN A 4 13.59 -11.97 28.98
CA ASN A 4 12.57 -11.28 28.20
C ASN A 4 12.70 -11.80 26.77
N GLU A 5 11.95 -12.83 26.40
CA GLU A 5 11.85 -13.32 25.02
C GLU A 5 11.34 -12.15 24.16
N GLN A 6 12.26 -11.46 23.48
CA GLN A 6 11.92 -10.42 22.50
C GLN A 6 11.25 -11.14 21.32
N LYS A 7 9.93 -11.25 21.38
CA LYS A 7 9.12 -11.90 20.35
C LYS A 7 9.33 -11.18 19.02
N GLU A 8 9.85 -11.89 18.03
CA GLU A 8 10.02 -11.36 16.68
C GLU A 8 8.64 -10.99 16.10
N GLU A 9 8.38 -9.70 15.91
CA GLU A 9 7.11 -9.22 15.40
C GLU A 9 7.08 -9.32 13.88
N ILE A 10 6.11 -10.08 13.35
CA ILE A 10 5.89 -10.20 11.91
C ILE A 10 5.13 -8.97 11.44
N HIS A 11 5.80 -8.11 10.66
CA HIS A 11 5.19 -6.94 10.05
C HIS A 11 4.79 -7.22 8.60
N VAL A 12 3.56 -6.85 8.24
CA VAL A 12 3.04 -6.91 6.86
C VAL A 12 2.53 -5.53 6.46
N LEU A 13 2.97 -5.04 5.31
CA LEU A 13 2.57 -3.76 4.74
C LEU A 13 1.57 -4.00 3.63
N MET A 14 0.44 -3.29 3.66
CA MET A 14 -0.60 -3.43 2.64
C MET A 14 -0.71 -2.15 1.81
N VAL A 15 -0.63 -2.29 0.49
CA VAL A 15 -0.62 -1.16 -0.46
C VAL A 15 -1.74 -1.31 -1.47
N SER A 16 -2.54 -0.26 -1.68
CA SER A 16 -3.67 -0.28 -2.61
C SER A 16 -3.84 1.03 -3.35
N PHE A 17 -4.39 0.91 -4.55
CA PHE A 17 -5.04 2.02 -5.27
C PHE A 17 -6.25 2.50 -4.46
N ALA A 18 -6.37 3.81 -4.28
CA ALA A 18 -7.37 4.43 -3.41
C ALA A 18 -8.68 4.68 -4.16
N SER A 19 -9.35 3.61 -4.60
CA SER A 19 -10.69 3.69 -5.20
C SER A 19 -11.70 2.80 -4.49
N GLN A 20 -12.97 3.14 -4.69
CA GLN A 20 -14.11 2.43 -4.12
C GLN A 20 -14.08 0.97 -4.59
N GLY A 21 -14.02 0.04 -3.62
CA GLY A 21 -13.99 -1.41 -3.89
C GLY A 21 -12.64 -2.09 -3.62
N HIS A 22 -11.53 -1.36 -3.53
CA HIS A 22 -10.18 -1.95 -3.36
C HIS A 22 -9.71 -1.94 -1.91
N ILE A 23 -10.04 -0.87 -1.19
CA ILE A 23 -9.67 -0.67 0.21
C ILE A 23 -10.32 -1.73 1.11
N ASN A 24 -11.62 -2.00 0.93
CA ASN A 24 -12.37 -2.88 1.83
C ASN A 24 -11.87 -4.34 1.81
N PRO A 25 -11.64 -4.99 0.66
CA PRO A 25 -11.02 -6.32 0.62
C PRO A 25 -9.68 -6.38 1.35
N LEU A 26 -8.81 -5.39 1.13
CA LEU A 26 -7.50 -5.31 1.78
C LEU A 26 -7.63 -5.14 3.31
N LEU A 27 -8.55 -4.29 3.76
CA LEU A 27 -8.85 -4.12 5.19
C LEU A 27 -9.44 -5.40 5.82
N ARG A 28 -10.29 -6.13 5.09
CA ARG A 28 -10.83 -7.43 5.56
C ARG A 28 -9.72 -8.46 5.71
N LEU A 29 -8.81 -8.53 4.73
CA LEU A 29 -7.62 -9.38 4.83
C LEU A 29 -6.74 -8.96 6.01
N GLY A 30 -6.49 -7.66 6.20
CA GLY A 30 -5.72 -7.15 7.33
C GLY A 30 -6.31 -7.54 8.68
N LYS A 31 -7.62 -7.37 8.87
CA LYS A 31 -8.32 -7.82 10.08
C LYS A 31 -8.15 -9.33 10.29
N HIS A 32 -8.21 -10.13 9.22
CA HIS A 32 -8.01 -11.56 9.30
C HIS A 32 -6.58 -11.92 9.72
N LEU A 33 -5.55 -11.29 9.15
CA LEU A 33 -4.15 -11.53 9.52
C LEU A 33 -3.87 -11.15 10.98
N VAL A 34 -4.42 -10.02 11.45
CA VAL A 34 -4.33 -9.62 12.87
C VAL A 34 -4.96 -10.67 13.78
N SER A 35 -6.12 -11.21 13.40
CA SER A 35 -6.78 -12.27 14.19
C SER A 35 -5.96 -13.56 14.29
N LYS A 36 -4.98 -13.76 13.41
CA LYS A 36 -4.06 -14.90 13.40
C LYS A 36 -2.73 -14.62 14.12
N GLY A 37 -2.59 -13.47 14.77
CA GLY A 37 -1.39 -13.13 15.54
C GLY A 37 -0.27 -12.49 14.73
N LEU A 38 -0.51 -12.11 13.47
CA LEU A 38 0.42 -11.23 12.75
C LEU A 38 0.14 -9.79 13.19
N HIS A 39 1.15 -9.14 13.76
CA HIS A 39 1.10 -7.70 13.98
C HIS A 39 1.22 -6.99 12.61
N SER A 40 0.13 -6.99 11.84
CA SER A 40 0.02 -6.09 10.69
C SER A 40 -0.02 -4.67 11.26
N GLN A 41 1.14 -4.03 11.32
CA GLN A 41 1.18 -2.60 11.53
C GLN A 41 0.42 -1.99 10.35
N LYS A 42 -0.76 -1.44 10.66
CA LYS A 42 -1.68 -0.83 9.70
C LYS A 42 -1.07 0.47 9.20
N TYR A 43 0.00 0.40 8.42
CA TYR A 43 0.36 1.50 7.55
C TYR A 43 -0.52 1.37 6.31
N PHE A 44 -1.78 1.76 6.48
CA PHE A 44 -2.54 2.32 5.36
C PHE A 44 -1.90 3.69 5.12
N SER A 45 -0.71 3.71 4.52
CA SER A 45 -0.28 4.97 3.93
C SER A 45 -1.21 5.14 2.74
N ASN A 46 -2.17 6.05 2.89
CA ASN A 46 -2.62 6.80 1.74
C ASN A 46 -1.34 7.41 1.18
N ILE A 47 -0.69 6.74 0.25
CA ILE A 47 0.44 7.29 -0.49
C ILE A 47 0.03 8.67 -1.00
N CYS A 48 -1.25 8.85 -1.33
CA CYS A 48 -1.93 10.12 -1.58
C CYS A 48 -1.65 11.27 -0.60
N SER A 49 -1.49 11.04 0.71
CA SER A 49 -1.23 12.13 1.66
C SER A 49 0.24 12.57 1.71
N ASN A 50 1.15 11.80 1.11
CA ASN A 50 2.58 12.11 1.00
C ASN A 50 3.01 12.37 -0.46
N LEU A 51 2.06 12.38 -1.40
CA LEU A 51 2.29 12.91 -2.74
C LEU A 51 2.46 14.43 -2.62
N PRO A 52 3.33 15.07 -3.42
CA PRO A 52 3.27 16.52 -3.58
C PRO A 52 1.84 16.96 -3.93
N PRO A 53 1.44 18.20 -3.59
CA PRO A 53 0.12 18.71 -3.95
C PRO A 53 -0.12 18.42 -5.44
N SER A 54 -1.30 17.87 -5.72
CA SER A 54 -1.65 17.35 -7.03
C SER A 54 -1.35 18.37 -8.14
N PRO A 55 -1.21 17.92 -9.41
CA PRO A 55 -1.59 18.77 -10.54
C PRO A 55 -3.01 19.35 -10.31
N PRO A 56 -3.44 20.42 -11.01
CA PRO A 56 -4.63 21.22 -10.70
C PRO A 56 -5.82 20.37 -10.23
N PRO A 57 -6.62 20.89 -9.27
CA PRO A 57 -7.61 20.12 -8.53
C PRO A 57 -8.41 19.25 -9.47
N ILE A 58 -8.31 17.92 -9.29
CA ILE A 58 -9.14 16.95 -10.02
C ILE A 58 -10.58 17.45 -9.87
N PRO A 59 -11.23 17.85 -10.97
CA PRO A 59 -12.56 18.41 -10.90
C PRO A 59 -13.49 17.42 -10.19
N SER A 60 -14.37 17.87 -9.30
CA SER A 60 -15.31 16.96 -8.64
C SER A 60 -16.19 16.29 -9.70
N PRO A 61 -16.71 15.06 -9.47
CA PRO A 61 -17.55 14.36 -10.43
C PRO A 61 -18.80 15.13 -10.89
N GLU A 62 -19.14 16.21 -10.19
CA GLU A 62 -20.26 17.12 -10.44
C GLU A 62 -19.89 18.31 -11.36
N SER A 63 -18.61 18.49 -11.67
CA SER A 63 -18.12 19.60 -12.49
C SER A 63 -18.19 19.29 -13.99
N ILE A 64 -18.44 20.33 -14.79
CA ILE A 64 -18.57 20.25 -16.25
C ILE A 64 -17.24 19.88 -16.93
N GLU A 65 -16.09 20.14 -16.29
CA GLU A 65 -14.75 19.83 -16.77
C GLU A 65 -14.24 18.44 -16.35
N TYR A 66 -15.00 17.65 -15.59
CA TYR A 66 -14.58 16.32 -15.14
C TYR A 66 -14.60 15.32 -16.29
N ASP A 67 -13.43 15.08 -16.89
CA ASP A 67 -13.21 13.95 -17.78
C ASP A 67 -12.64 12.78 -16.98
N ARG A 68 -13.54 11.83 -16.66
CA ARG A 68 -13.23 10.60 -15.91
C ARG A 68 -11.97 9.89 -16.39
N LYS A 69 -11.70 9.88 -17.69
CA LYS A 69 -10.56 9.15 -18.25
C LYS A 69 -9.27 9.95 -18.07
N VAL A 70 -9.28 11.22 -18.46
CA VAL A 70 -8.10 12.09 -18.35
C VAL A 70 -7.67 12.26 -16.89
N ASP A 71 -8.62 12.45 -15.99
CA ASP A 71 -8.33 12.61 -14.57
C ASP A 71 -7.80 11.33 -13.92
N LEU A 72 -8.31 10.16 -14.35
CA LEU A 72 -7.82 8.87 -13.89
C LEU A 72 -6.39 8.62 -14.41
N ASP A 73 -6.12 8.91 -15.67
CA ASP A 73 -4.79 8.75 -16.28
C ASP A 73 -3.77 9.63 -15.56
N LEU A 74 -4.11 10.91 -15.31
CA LEU A 74 -3.27 11.86 -14.57
C LEU A 74 -3.01 11.40 -13.12
N TYR A 75 -4.04 10.89 -12.46
CA TYR A 75 -3.92 10.32 -11.12
C TYR A 75 -2.97 9.11 -11.11
N MET A 76 -3.14 8.19 -12.07
CA MET A 76 -2.31 6.98 -12.17
C MET A 76 -0.86 7.32 -12.50
N GLU A 77 -0.60 8.30 -13.37
CA GLU A 77 0.74 8.80 -13.67
C GLU A 77 1.39 9.38 -12.40
N THR A 78 0.67 10.23 -11.68
CA THR A 78 1.16 10.83 -10.42
C THR A 78 1.47 9.74 -9.39
N LEU A 79 0.57 8.76 -9.24
CA LEU A 79 0.76 7.63 -8.33
C LEU A 79 1.96 6.78 -8.70
N SER A 80 2.18 6.51 -9.99
CA SER A 80 3.33 5.74 -10.47
C SER A 80 4.65 6.49 -10.33
N LYS A 81 4.62 7.82 -10.43
CA LYS A 81 5.83 8.66 -10.34
C LYS A 81 6.33 8.81 -8.91
N PHE A 82 5.42 9.09 -7.98
CA PHE A 82 5.77 9.43 -6.61
C PHE A 82 5.53 8.29 -5.62
N GLY A 83 4.65 7.33 -5.95
CA GLY A 83 4.35 6.19 -5.11
C GLY A 83 5.58 5.35 -4.72
N PRO A 84 6.49 5.01 -5.67
CA PRO A 84 7.70 4.28 -5.34
C PRO A 84 8.59 5.02 -4.33
N ILE A 85 8.74 6.34 -4.50
CA ILE A 85 9.55 7.19 -3.62
C ILE A 85 8.95 7.22 -2.22
N SER A 86 7.65 7.51 -2.12
CA SER A 86 6.94 7.57 -0.84
C SER A 86 6.94 6.22 -0.11
N LEU A 87 6.76 5.11 -0.83
CA LEU A 87 6.79 3.77 -0.27
C LEU A 87 8.20 3.39 0.20
N SER A 88 9.22 3.66 -0.62
CA SER A 88 10.62 3.40 -0.27
C SER A 88 11.02 4.15 0.99
N ASN A 89 10.66 5.44 1.11
CA ASN A 89 10.91 6.24 2.29
C ASN A 89 10.15 5.73 3.52
N LEU A 90 8.88 5.32 3.36
CA LEU A 90 8.11 4.75 4.45
C LEU A 90 8.78 3.48 5.00
N ILE A 91 9.20 2.58 4.10
CA ILE A 91 9.89 1.37 4.54
C ILE A 91 11.20 1.74 5.24
N LYS A 92 11.93 2.70 4.65
CA LYS A 92 13.22 3.17 5.16
C LYS A 92 13.17 3.86 6.53
N ASN A 93 12.02 4.43 6.89
CA ASN A 93 11.88 5.20 8.12
C ASN A 93 11.25 4.38 9.25
N HIS A 94 10.45 3.36 8.92
CA HIS A 94 9.64 2.64 9.92
C HIS A 94 10.08 1.19 10.14
N PHE A 95 10.70 0.55 9.15
CA PHE A 95 11.07 -0.87 9.22
C PHE A 95 12.58 -1.09 9.31
N HIS A 96 13.22 -0.38 10.24
CA HIS A 96 14.66 -0.44 10.51
C HIS A 96 14.95 -0.95 11.93
N GLY A 97 15.90 -1.88 12.05
CA GLY A 97 16.32 -2.48 13.32
C GLY A 97 16.04 -3.99 13.42
N GLU A 98 16.60 -4.63 14.45
CA GLU A 98 16.52 -6.09 14.64
C GLU A 98 15.10 -6.61 14.90
N HIS A 99 14.22 -5.78 15.47
CA HIS A 99 12.86 -6.19 15.88
C HIS A 99 11.72 -5.55 15.07
N LYS A 100 12.03 -4.84 13.98
CA LYS A 100 11.05 -4.13 13.14
C LYS A 100 11.25 -4.39 11.65
N ARG A 101 11.57 -5.62 11.27
CA ARG A 101 11.75 -5.96 9.85
C ARG A 101 10.40 -6.23 9.19
N LEU A 102 10.23 -5.68 7.99
CA LEU A 102 9.07 -5.97 7.17
C LEU A 102 9.20 -7.38 6.57
N SER A 103 8.24 -8.26 6.86
CA SER A 103 8.25 -9.65 6.38
C SER A 103 7.62 -9.81 5.01
N CYS A 104 6.63 -8.98 4.67
CA CYS A 104 5.95 -9.04 3.37
C CYS A 104 5.22 -7.73 3.02
N ILE A 105 5.11 -7.45 1.73
CA ILE A 105 4.22 -6.43 1.16
C ILE A 105 3.07 -7.13 0.44
N ILE A 106 1.83 -6.73 0.71
CA ILE A 106 0.63 -7.18 -0.01
C ILE A 106 0.09 -6.02 -0.83
N LYS A 107 0.07 -6.18 -2.15
CA LYS A 107 -0.40 -5.15 -3.08
C LYS A 107 -1.70 -5.53 -3.77
N ASN A 108 -2.42 -4.53 -4.27
CA ASN A 108 -3.48 -4.71 -5.27
C ASN A 108 -2.89 -4.60 -6.70
N PRO A 109 -3.47 -5.23 -7.74
CA PRO A 109 -2.92 -5.20 -9.11
C PRO A 109 -2.71 -3.82 -9.73
N PHE A 110 -3.46 -2.78 -9.29
CA PHE A 110 -3.39 -1.44 -9.87
C PHE A 110 -2.18 -0.60 -9.41
N VAL A 111 -1.31 -1.16 -8.58
CA VAL A 111 -0.03 -0.53 -8.18
C VAL A 111 1.14 -1.44 -8.55
N PRO A 112 1.39 -1.69 -9.86
CA PRO A 112 2.37 -2.66 -10.31
C PRO A 112 3.78 -2.36 -9.76
N TRP A 113 4.15 -1.08 -9.73
CA TRP A 113 5.42 -0.52 -9.26
C TRP A 113 5.80 -0.89 -7.82
N VAL A 114 4.86 -1.36 -6.99
CA VAL A 114 5.15 -1.84 -5.63
C VAL A 114 6.05 -3.07 -5.66
N LEU A 115 6.01 -3.86 -6.75
CA LEU A 115 6.88 -5.03 -6.90
C LEU A 115 8.35 -4.62 -6.99
N ASP A 116 8.66 -3.58 -7.77
CA ASP A 116 10.03 -3.09 -7.97
C ASP A 116 10.61 -2.57 -6.64
N VAL A 117 9.82 -1.79 -5.89
CA VAL A 117 10.22 -1.29 -4.55
C VAL A 117 10.47 -2.44 -3.57
N ALA A 118 9.65 -3.50 -3.64
CA ALA A 118 9.81 -4.68 -2.78
C ALA A 118 11.09 -5.45 -3.14
N GLU A 119 11.38 -5.61 -4.43
CA GLU A 119 12.57 -6.28 -4.94
C GLU A 119 13.85 -5.54 -4.53
N GLU A 120 13.91 -4.22 -4.70
CA GLU A 120 15.04 -3.37 -4.29
C GLU A 120 15.39 -3.55 -2.81
N GLN A 121 14.38 -3.79 -1.97
CA GLN A 121 14.53 -3.95 -0.52
C GLN A 121 14.60 -5.41 -0.07
N LYS A 122 14.56 -6.36 -1.02
CA LYS A 122 14.56 -7.81 -0.79
C LYS A 122 13.42 -8.27 0.13
N ILE A 123 12.23 -7.70 -0.06
CA ILE A 123 11.03 -7.99 0.72
C ILE A 123 10.07 -8.82 -0.13
N PRO A 124 9.58 -9.97 0.36
CA PRO A 124 8.56 -10.74 -0.34
C PRO A 124 7.31 -9.90 -0.67
N CYS A 125 6.81 -10.01 -1.89
CA CYS A 125 5.62 -9.28 -2.35
C CYS A 125 4.54 -10.26 -2.80
N ALA A 126 3.32 -10.10 -2.29
CA ALA A 126 2.13 -10.85 -2.68
C ALA A 126 1.09 -9.92 -3.30
N MET A 127 0.27 -10.46 -4.20
CA MET A 127 -0.82 -9.70 -4.84
C MET A 127 -2.18 -10.22 -4.38
N LEU A 128 -3.02 -9.31 -3.89
CA LEU A 128 -4.42 -9.55 -3.60
C LEU A 128 -5.26 -9.24 -4.84
N TRP A 129 -5.65 -10.29 -5.56
CA TRP A 129 -6.62 -10.21 -6.64
C TRP A 129 -8.03 -10.19 -6.05
N ILE A 130 -8.75 -9.09 -6.26
CA ILE A 130 -10.09 -8.87 -5.68
C ILE A 130 -11.24 -9.18 -6.64
N GLN A 131 -10.92 -9.43 -7.91
CA GLN A 131 -11.88 -9.80 -8.95
C GLN A 131 -12.05 -11.32 -8.96
N PRO A 132 -13.16 -11.84 -9.52
CA PRO A 132 -13.33 -13.29 -9.67
C PRO A 132 -12.24 -13.89 -10.57
N CYS A 133 -11.97 -15.18 -10.39
CA CYS A 133 -10.99 -15.90 -11.20
C CYS A 133 -11.53 -16.32 -12.58
N SER A 134 -12.84 -16.19 -12.80
CA SER A 134 -13.55 -16.49 -14.05
C SER A 134 -14.75 -15.56 -14.21
N LEU A 135 -15.29 -15.48 -15.42
CA LEU A 135 -16.57 -14.82 -15.72
C LEU A 135 -17.76 -15.70 -15.32
#